data_AF-A0A355RLS8-F1
#
_entry.id   AF-A0A355RLS8-F1
#
_cell.length_a   1.000
_cell.length_b   1.000
_cell.length_c   1.000
_cell.angle_alpha   90.00
_cell.angle_beta   90.00
_cell.angle_gamma   90.00
#
_symmetry.space_group_name_H-M   'P 1'
#
loop_
_entity.id
_entity.type
_entity.pdbx_description
1 polymer ?
#
loop_
_entity_poly.entity_id
_entity_poly.type
_entity_poly.pdbx_seq_one_letter_code
_entity_poly.pdbx_strand_id
1 'polypeptide(L)'
;DVLSSFCDSIFSHVFSLSCKKETGHDFSSSRVLSPTRYITHIFYHFYEDRDLISSILNSEGSYVFIDELKVKLSSFMDDLIDEGYVNYENVPSKLVSIVLTESFASILSHWVKMGCIATPEQMCGYFVSLYFSTIR
;
A
#
# COMPACT_ATOMS: atom_id res chain seq x y z
N ASP A 1 17.43 12.22 -6.22
CA ASP A 1 16.59 13.30 -5.66
C ASP A 1 16.34 13.01 -4.19
N VAL A 2 16.26 14.02 -3.31
CA VAL A 2 16.10 13.80 -1.84
C VAL A 2 14.77 13.11 -1.55
N LEU A 3 13.72 13.52 -2.27
CA LEU A 3 12.40 12.92 -2.14
C LEU A 3 12.37 11.49 -2.67
N SER A 4 13.04 11.21 -3.80
CA SER A 4 13.16 9.86 -4.35
C SER A 4 13.96 8.92 -3.41
N SER A 5 15.05 9.38 -2.82
CA SER A 5 15.82 8.63 -1.82
C SER A 5 15.01 8.35 -0.54
N PHE A 6 14.17 9.30 -0.12
CA PHE A 6 13.26 9.13 1.01
C PHE A 6 12.11 8.17 0.70
N CYS A 7 11.49 8.30 -0.49
CA CYS A 7 10.55 7.34 -1.03
C CYS A 7 11.18 5.95 -1.07
N ASP A 8 12.41 5.81 -1.56
CA ASP A 8 13.14 4.55 -1.53
C ASP A 8 13.42 4.06 -0.10
N SER A 9 13.64 4.92 0.88
CA SER A 9 13.80 4.50 2.29
C SER A 9 12.50 3.97 2.89
N ILE A 10 11.36 4.61 2.64
CA ILE A 10 10.04 4.11 3.06
C ILE A 10 9.73 2.82 2.29
N PHE A 11 9.85 2.86 0.97
CA PHE A 11 9.38 1.80 0.08
C PHE A 11 10.30 0.58 0.02
N SER A 12 11.62 0.72 0.15
CA SER A 12 12.53 -0.43 0.18
C SER A 12 12.32 -1.30 1.40
N HIS A 13 11.86 -0.74 2.52
CA HIS A 13 11.54 -1.51 3.72
C HIS A 13 10.14 -2.14 3.61
N VAL A 14 9.13 -1.32 3.29
CA VAL A 14 7.71 -1.68 3.16
C VAL A 14 7.46 -2.77 2.12
N PHE A 15 8.13 -2.70 0.97
CA PHE A 15 7.92 -3.61 -0.17
C PHE A 15 9.01 -4.67 -0.30
N SER A 16 9.98 -4.74 0.63
CA SER A 16 10.85 -5.91 0.68
C SER A 16 10.03 -7.12 1.16
N LEU A 17 9.95 -8.17 0.34
CA LEU A 17 9.31 -9.43 0.70
C LEU A 17 9.90 -10.08 1.97
N SER A 18 11.06 -9.60 2.43
CA SER A 18 11.62 -9.94 3.73
C SER A 18 11.06 -9.02 4.82
N CYS A 19 9.92 -9.39 5.42
CA CYS A 19 9.52 -8.80 6.70
C CYS A 19 10.61 -9.11 7.74
N LYS A 20 11.49 -8.15 7.99
CA LYS A 20 12.39 -8.20 9.15
C LYS A 20 11.56 -7.82 10.38
N LYS A 21 12.00 -8.26 11.56
CA LYS A 21 11.33 -7.93 12.81
C LYS A 21 11.46 -6.42 13.06
N GLU A 22 10.35 -5.71 13.13
CA GLU A 22 10.29 -4.26 13.34
C GLU A 22 9.83 -3.91 14.77
N THR A 23 10.22 -2.73 15.25
CA THR A 23 9.85 -2.23 16.58
C THR A 23 8.50 -1.53 16.52
N GLY A 24 7.42 -2.26 16.82
CA GLY A 24 6.06 -1.72 16.82
C GLY A 24 5.05 -2.72 16.28
N HIS A 25 5.45 -3.49 15.27
CA HIS A 25 4.66 -4.55 14.66
C HIS A 25 5.59 -5.65 14.10
N ASP A 26 5.17 -6.93 14.16
CA ASP A 26 6.02 -8.07 13.77
C ASP A 26 5.34 -8.96 12.72
N PHE A 27 5.80 -8.86 11.47
CA PHE A 27 5.34 -9.71 10.35
C PHE A 27 6.38 -10.78 9.95
N SER A 28 7.48 -10.93 10.68
CA SER A 28 8.66 -11.74 10.30
C SER A 28 8.48 -13.27 10.30
N SER A 29 7.32 -13.76 10.77
CA SER A 29 7.07 -15.19 11.02
C SER A 29 6.27 -15.93 9.95
N SER A 30 5.81 -15.26 8.88
CA SER A 30 4.93 -15.88 7.87
C SER A 30 5.69 -16.28 6.60
N ARG A 31 5.78 -17.58 6.33
CA ARG A 31 6.31 -18.13 5.06
C ARG A 31 5.32 -18.01 3.87
N VAL A 32 4.11 -17.51 4.10
CA VAL A 32 3.06 -17.39 3.09
C VAL A 32 2.73 -15.90 2.90
N LEU A 33 2.73 -15.44 1.64
CA LEU A 33 2.17 -14.15 1.24
C LEU A 33 0.70 -14.12 1.67
N SER A 34 0.41 -13.42 2.76
CA SER A 34 -0.97 -13.06 3.09
C SER A 34 -1.15 -11.63 2.61
N PRO A 35 -1.93 -11.37 1.55
CA PRO A 35 -2.16 -10.02 1.03
C PRO A 35 -2.62 -9.07 2.12
N THR A 36 -3.50 -9.54 3.00
CA THR A 36 -3.97 -8.80 4.17
C THR A 36 -2.81 -8.37 5.09
N ARG A 37 -1.81 -9.22 5.34
CA ARG A 37 -0.65 -8.85 6.15
C ARG A 37 0.19 -7.77 5.47
N TYR A 38 0.51 -7.92 4.19
CA TYR A 38 1.30 -6.91 3.45
C TYR A 38 0.57 -5.58 3.34
N ILE A 39 -0.72 -5.61 3.02
CA ILE A 39 -1.55 -4.40 2.95
C ILE A 39 -1.61 -3.72 4.33
N THR A 40 -1.82 -4.48 5.41
CA THR A 40 -1.81 -3.94 6.78
C THR A 40 -0.45 -3.35 7.13
N HIS A 41 0.65 -4.00 6.73
CA HIS A 41 2.01 -3.51 6.96
C HIS A 41 2.28 -2.18 6.25
N ILE A 42 1.83 -2.02 4.99
CA ILE A 42 1.92 -0.73 4.30
C ILE A 42 1.17 0.36 5.07
N PHE A 43 -0.03 0.07 5.58
CA PHE A 43 -0.76 1.03 6.43
C PHE A 43 -0.01 1.37 7.72
N TYR A 44 0.68 0.42 8.35
CA TYR A 44 1.49 0.69 9.54
C TYR A 44 2.62 1.69 9.28
N HIS A 45 3.38 1.53 8.21
CA HIS A 45 4.44 2.48 7.84
C HIS A 45 3.90 3.89 7.60
N PHE A 46 2.75 4.00 6.92
CA PHE A 46 2.10 5.29 6.73
C PHE A 46 1.55 5.90 8.02
N TYR A 47 1.18 5.07 9.01
CA TYR A 47 0.72 5.52 10.31
C TYR A 47 1.87 6.00 11.21
N GLU A 48 2.99 5.27 11.21
CA GLU A 48 4.18 5.59 11.99
C GLU A 48 4.82 6.90 11.51
N ASP A 49 4.92 7.10 10.20
CA ASP A 49 5.47 8.31 9.58
C ASP A 49 4.41 9.37 9.20
N ARG A 50 3.17 9.25 9.72
CA ARG A 50 2.01 10.04 9.27
C ARG A 50 2.22 11.56 9.28
N ASP A 51 2.94 12.11 10.26
CA ASP A 51 3.14 13.56 10.37
C ASP A 51 4.04 14.09 9.26
N LEU A 52 5.09 13.34 8.93
CA LEU A 52 6.00 13.64 7.83
C LEU A 52 5.31 13.43 6.48
N ILE A 53 4.64 12.28 6.29
CA ILE A 53 3.91 11.98 5.06
C ILE A 53 2.81 13.02 4.83
N SER A 54 2.05 13.40 5.85
CA SER A 54 1.05 14.47 5.77
C SER A 54 1.67 15.80 5.33
N SER A 55 2.85 16.15 5.85
CA SER A 55 3.57 17.35 5.43
C SER A 55 3.95 17.31 3.95
N ILE A 56 4.44 16.16 3.46
CA ILE A 56 4.78 15.97 2.03
C ILE A 56 3.51 16.07 1.17
N LEU A 57 2.43 15.40 1.57
CA LEU A 57 1.14 15.36 0.87
C LEU A 57 0.42 16.73 0.80
N ASN A 58 0.81 17.68 1.64
CA ASN A 58 0.33 19.07 1.63
C ASN A 58 1.34 20.05 1.00
N SER A 59 2.48 19.55 0.48
CA SER A 59 3.51 20.34 -0.19
C SER A 59 3.42 20.23 -1.71
N GLU A 60 4.20 21.05 -2.42
CA GLU A 60 4.40 20.93 -3.87
C GLU A 60 5.00 19.58 -4.30
N GLY A 61 5.69 18.88 -3.37
CA GLY A 61 6.24 17.54 -3.59
C GLY A 61 5.20 16.42 -3.59
N SER A 62 3.93 16.69 -3.30
CA SER A 62 2.88 15.67 -3.21
C SER A 62 2.72 14.87 -4.51
N TYR A 63 2.82 15.52 -5.67
CA TYR A 63 2.68 14.83 -6.96
C TYR A 63 3.78 13.79 -7.15
N VAL A 64 5.04 14.19 -6.93
CA VAL A 64 6.21 13.31 -7.10
C VAL A 64 6.15 12.14 -6.13
N PHE A 65 5.77 12.40 -4.86
CA PHE A 65 5.61 11.35 -3.86
C PHE A 65 4.55 10.32 -4.26
N ILE A 66 3.38 10.78 -4.74
CA ILE A 66 2.29 9.89 -5.16
C ILE A 66 2.67 9.08 -6.41
N ASP A 67 3.38 9.68 -7.37
CA ASP A 67 3.81 8.97 -8.58
C ASP A 67 4.80 7.85 -8.26
N GLU A 68 5.81 8.14 -7.42
CA GLU A 68 6.75 7.14 -6.93
C GLU A 68 6.05 6.03 -6.13
N LEU A 69 5.09 6.39 -5.27
CA LEU A 69 4.27 5.43 -4.53
C LEU A 69 3.52 4.48 -5.49
N LYS A 70 2.88 5.03 -6.53
CA LYS A 70 2.13 4.25 -7.52
C LYS A 70 3.02 3.28 -8.29
N VAL A 71 4.22 3.70 -8.68
CA VAL A 71 5.20 2.83 -9.36
C VAL A 71 5.56 1.62 -8.50
N LYS A 72 5.79 1.81 -7.19
CA LYS A 72 6.10 0.69 -6.29
C LYS A 72 4.87 -0.18 -6.04
N LEU A 73 3.70 0.43 -5.85
CA LEU A 73 2.44 -0.28 -5.65
C LEU A 73 2.03 -1.10 -6.87
N SER A 74 2.27 -0.65 -8.11
CA SER A 74 1.84 -1.38 -9.29
C SER A 74 2.50 -2.76 -9.38
N SER A 75 3.79 -2.86 -9.06
CA SER A 75 4.46 -4.17 -9.02
C SER A 75 3.83 -5.10 -7.98
N PHE A 76 3.52 -4.57 -6.79
CA PHE A 76 2.86 -5.36 -5.75
C PHE A 76 1.43 -5.80 -6.15
N MET A 77 0.66 -4.94 -6.82
CA MET A 77 -0.67 -5.30 -7.30
C MET A 77 -0.63 -6.34 -8.42
N ASP A 78 0.37 -6.24 -9.31
CA ASP A 78 0.59 -7.25 -10.35
C ASP A 78 0.88 -8.62 -9.72
N ASP A 79 1.74 -8.70 -8.70
CA ASP A 79 2.03 -9.95 -7.97
C ASP A 79 0.77 -10.55 -7.32
N LEU A 80 -0.10 -9.72 -6.74
CA LEU A 80 -1.36 -10.18 -6.13
C LEU A 80 -2.35 -10.75 -7.15
N ILE A 81 -2.38 -10.19 -8.35
CA ILE A 81 -3.23 -10.67 -9.45
C ILE A 81 -2.68 -11.98 -10.00
N ASP A 82 -1.37 -12.07 -10.24
CA ASP A 82 -0.71 -13.25 -10.79
C ASP A 82 -0.80 -14.47 -9.85
N GLU A 83 -0.73 -14.23 -8.53
CA GLU A 83 -0.94 -15.26 -7.49
C GLU A 83 -2.43 -15.60 -7.27
N GLY A 84 -3.36 -14.94 -7.97
CA GLY A 84 -4.79 -15.23 -7.94
C GLY A 84 -5.54 -14.72 -6.70
N TYR A 85 -4.95 -13.82 -5.91
CA TYR A 85 -5.63 -13.21 -4.76
C TYR A 85 -6.70 -12.20 -5.17
N VAL A 86 -6.55 -11.62 -6.36
CA VAL A 86 -7.53 -10.69 -6.94
C VAL A 86 -7.81 -11.11 -8.38
N ASN A 87 -9.08 -11.40 -8.67
CA ASN A 87 -9.52 -11.75 -10.02
C ASN A 87 -10.93 -11.22 -10.26
N TYR A 88 -11.11 -10.56 -11.41
CA TYR A 88 -12.40 -10.06 -11.87
C TYR A 88 -12.72 -10.72 -13.21
N GLU A 89 -13.87 -11.40 -13.27
CA GLU A 89 -14.28 -12.10 -14.48
C GLU A 89 -14.44 -11.12 -15.65
N ASN A 90 -13.90 -11.46 -16.82
CA ASN A 90 -13.98 -10.65 -18.04
C ASN A 90 -13.30 -9.26 -17.97
N VAL A 91 -12.46 -9.00 -16.97
CA VAL A 91 -11.69 -7.76 -16.86
C VAL A 91 -10.21 -8.05 -17.17
N PRO A 92 -9.55 -7.28 -18.08
CA PRO A 92 -8.13 -7.44 -18.33
C PRO A 92 -7.30 -7.18 -17.06
N SER A 93 -6.37 -8.09 -16.73
CA SER A 93 -5.50 -7.99 -15.54
C SER A 93 -4.80 -6.64 -15.42
N LYS A 94 -4.38 -6.05 -16.55
CA LYS A 94 -3.74 -4.73 -16.53
C LYS A 94 -4.68 -3.61 -16.06
N LEU A 95 -5.96 -3.68 -16.42
CA LEU A 95 -6.97 -2.73 -15.93
C LEU A 95 -7.22 -2.92 -14.44
N VAL A 96 -7.28 -4.17 -13.97
CA VAL A 96 -7.38 -4.50 -12.54
C VAL A 96 -6.21 -3.88 -11.77
N SER A 97 -4.98 -4.11 -12.24
CA SER A 97 -3.75 -3.54 -11.67
C SER A 97 -3.82 -2.01 -11.56
N ILE A 98 -4.19 -1.32 -12.65
CA ILE A 98 -4.36 0.15 -12.65
C ILE A 98 -5.37 0.58 -11.58
N VAL A 99 -6.55 -0.05 -11.54
CA VAL A 99 -7.61 0.31 -10.57
C VAL A 99 -7.14 0.08 -9.14
N LEU A 100 -6.50 -1.06 -8.84
CA LEU A 100 -6.00 -1.36 -7.50
C LEU A 100 -4.92 -0.37 -7.08
N THR A 101 -3.95 -0.08 -7.94
CA THR A 101 -2.86 0.87 -7.66
C THR A 101 -3.40 2.27 -7.40
N GLU A 102 -4.25 2.79 -8.29
CA GLU A 102 -4.84 4.12 -8.17
C GLU A 102 -5.71 4.24 -6.91
N SER A 103 -6.55 3.23 -6.67
CA SER A 103 -7.45 3.22 -5.52
C SER A 103 -6.68 3.14 -4.22
N PHE A 104 -5.68 2.26 -4.13
CA PHE A 104 -4.89 2.10 -2.92
C PHE A 104 -4.08 3.35 -2.60
N ALA A 105 -3.38 3.92 -3.59
CA ALA A 105 -2.63 5.17 -3.42
C ALA A 105 -3.54 6.33 -2.96
N SER A 106 -4.75 6.42 -3.54
CA SER A 106 -5.74 7.44 -3.17
C SER A 106 -6.26 7.25 -1.74
N ILE A 107 -6.67 6.02 -1.38
CA ILE A 107 -7.17 5.69 -0.03
C ILE A 107 -6.10 5.98 1.02
N LEU A 108 -4.87 5.52 0.79
CA LEU A 108 -3.75 5.68 1.71
C LEU A 108 -3.42 7.17 1.93
N SER A 109 -3.35 7.94 0.84
CA SER A 109 -3.07 9.38 0.89
C SER A 109 -4.18 10.16 1.62
N HIS A 110 -5.45 9.86 1.32
CA HIS A 110 -6.58 10.50 2.00
C HIS A 110 -6.64 10.14 3.48
N TRP A 111 -6.39 8.87 3.82
CA TRP A 111 -6.37 8.41 5.21
C TRP A 111 -5.34 9.19 6.04
N VAL A 112 -4.13 9.39 5.52
CA VAL A 112 -3.11 10.22 6.18
C VAL A 112 -3.54 11.68 6.29
N LYS A 113 -4.06 12.29 5.20
CA LYS A 113 -4.56 13.68 5.23
C LYS A 113 -5.67 13.91 6.25
N MET A 114 -6.49 12.88 6.49
CA MET A 114 -7.57 12.92 7.47
C MET A 114 -7.11 12.59 8.90
N GLY A 115 -5.80 12.43 9.14
CA GLY A 115 -5.24 12.20 10.47
C GLY A 115 -5.29 10.75 10.95
N CYS A 116 -5.38 9.79 10.02
CA CYS A 116 -5.37 8.36 10.32
C CYS A 116 -6.41 7.91 11.37
N ILE A 117 -7.66 8.38 11.23
CA ILE A 117 -8.74 8.14 12.22
C ILE A 117 -9.04 6.65 12.42
N ALA A 118 -9.04 5.87 11.34
CA ALA A 118 -9.20 4.42 11.37
C ALA A 118 -7.85 3.73 11.57
N THR A 119 -7.82 2.57 12.24
CA THR A 119 -6.58 1.80 12.43
C THR A 119 -6.08 1.19 11.12
N PRO A 120 -4.78 0.84 11.02
CA PRO A 120 -4.24 0.09 9.88
C PRO A 120 -5.04 -1.16 9.50
N GLU A 121 -5.50 -1.93 10.49
CA GLU A 121 -6.32 -3.13 10.28
C GLU A 121 -7.69 -2.80 9.71
N GLN A 122 -8.33 -1.73 10.19
CA GLN A 122 -9.63 -1.29 9.67
C GLN A 122 -9.49 -0.87 8.20
N MET A 123 -8.47 -0.08 7.88
CA MET A 123 -8.20 0.35 6.50
C MET A 123 -7.88 -0.83 5.58
N CYS A 124 -7.07 -1.78 6.05
CA CYS A 124 -6.83 -3.03 5.33
C CYS A 124 -8.14 -3.80 5.10
N GLY A 125 -8.95 -3.96 6.14
CA GLY A 125 -10.25 -4.63 6.05
C GLY A 125 -11.18 -3.99 5.03
N TYR A 126 -11.26 -2.66 4.99
CA TYR A 126 -12.05 -1.93 4.00
C TYR A 126 -11.54 -2.15 2.58
N PHE A 127 -10.23 -2.03 2.36
CA PHE A 127 -9.64 -2.23 1.04
C PHE A 127 -9.84 -3.67 0.53
N VAL A 128 -9.57 -4.66 1.36
CA VAL A 128 -9.79 -6.09 1.03
C VAL A 128 -11.26 -6.36 0.76
N SER A 129 -12.18 -5.79 1.55
CA SER A 129 -13.63 -5.97 1.33
C SER A 129 -14.13 -5.31 0.04
N LEU A 130 -13.47 -4.25 -0.43
CA LEU A 130 -13.81 -3.59 -1.69
C LEU A 130 -13.27 -4.36 -2.91
N TYR A 131 -12.08 -4.95 -2.78
CA TYR A 131 -11.30 -5.38 -3.95
C TYR A 131 -10.90 -6.86 -4.02
N PHE A 132 -10.98 -7.62 -2.92
CA PHE A 132 -10.51 -9.02 -2.84
C PHE A 132 -11.65 -10.03 -2.69
N SER A 133 -12.87 -9.57 -2.41
CA SER A 133 -14.04 -10.44 -2.34
C SER A 133 -14.53 -10.84 -3.73
N THR A 134 -14.81 -12.13 -3.87
CA THR A 134 -15.07 -12.92 -5.08
C THR A 134 -16.23 -12.41 -5.93
N ILE A 135 -15.99 -12.30 -7.24
CA ILE A 135 -16.95 -12.22 -8.38
C ILE A 135 -18.11 -11.23 -8.18
N ARG A 136 -18.02 -10.07 -8.85
CA ARG A 136 -19.19 -9.32 -9.32
C ARG A 136 -19.31 -9.48 -10.82
#